data_AF-A0A1A8CYI5-F1
#
_entry.id   AF-A0A1A8CYI5-F1
#
_cell.length_a   1.000
_cell.length_b   1.000
_cell.length_c   1.000
_cell.angle_alpha   90.00
_cell.angle_beta   90.00
_cell.angle_gamma   90.00
#
_symmetry.space_group_name_H-M   'P 1'
#
loop_
_entity.id
_entity.type
_entity.pdbx_description
1 polymer ?
#
loop_
_entity_poly.entity_id
_entity_poly.type
_entity_poly.pdbx_seq_one_letter_code
_entity_poly.pdbx_strand_id
1 'polypeptide(L)'
;TFLRDGLQYRRRSVNSVLECMVVEVWTDRGVVQVVNLYNPGGTLDGLALRCLMSGGSSSVLWVRDFTVHSELWGACRTGGNSRVFEDMLDEYGLWY
;
A
#
# COMPACT_ATOMS: atom_id res chain seq x y z
N THR A 1 17.17 11.14 -1.66
CA THR A 1 15.71 11.33 -1.82
C THR A 1 15.48 12.45 -2.80
N PHE A 2 14.92 12.16 -3.97
CA PHE A 2 14.52 13.22 -4.91
C PHE A 2 13.17 13.77 -4.43
N LEU A 3 13.13 15.06 -4.11
CA LEU A 3 11.91 15.77 -3.74
C LEU A 3 11.72 16.87 -4.77
N ARG A 4 10.54 16.89 -5.39
CA ARG A 4 10.15 17.97 -6.27
C ARG A 4 9.79 19.18 -5.41
N ASP A 5 10.40 20.33 -5.68
CA ASP A 5 10.04 21.57 -5.01
C ASP A 5 8.55 21.88 -5.22
N GLY A 6 7.89 22.32 -4.14
CA GLY A 6 6.47 22.66 -4.13
C GLY A 6 5.51 21.52 -3.78
N LEU A 7 6.00 20.28 -3.56
CA LEU A 7 5.15 19.20 -3.06
C LEU A 7 5.02 19.29 -1.54
N GLN A 8 3.81 19.51 -1.04
CA GLN A 8 3.53 19.39 0.39
C GLN A 8 3.36 17.91 0.73
N TYR A 9 4.23 17.36 1.58
CA TYR A 9 4.15 15.98 1.99
C TYR A 9 4.59 15.80 3.45
N ARG A 10 4.13 14.71 4.08
CA ARG A 10 4.65 14.25 5.37
C ARG A 10 4.79 12.74 5.36
N ARG A 11 5.85 12.24 6.00
CA ARG A 11 5.91 10.83 6.35
C ARG A 11 4.96 10.58 7.52
N ARG A 12 4.04 9.63 7.37
CA ARG A 12 3.18 9.16 8.46
C ARG A 12 3.94 8.10 9.25
N SER A 13 4.04 8.27 10.56
CA SER A 13 4.51 7.19 11.42
C SER A 13 3.46 6.09 11.45
N VAL A 14 3.87 4.87 11.15
CA VAL A 14 3.00 3.71 11.20
C VAL A 14 3.53 2.81 12.30
N ASN A 15 2.70 2.55 13.31
CA ASN A 15 2.99 1.53 14.30
C ASN A 15 2.55 0.18 13.74
N SER A 16 3.38 -0.42 12.88
CA SER A 16 3.11 -1.70 12.24
C SER A 16 4.36 -2.57 12.24
N VAL A 17 4.14 -3.89 12.27
CA VAL A 17 5.18 -4.91 12.06
C VAL A 17 5.60 -5.02 10.60
N LEU A 18 4.86 -4.39 9.68
CA LEU A 18 5.17 -4.36 8.25
C LEU A 18 6.31 -3.40 7.97
N GLU A 19 7.28 -3.84 7.18
CA GLU A 19 8.32 -2.96 6.66
C GLU A 19 7.73 -2.07 5.56
N CYS A 20 7.25 -0.90 5.94
CA CYS A 20 6.60 0.02 5.01
C CYS A 20 6.95 1.48 5.27
N MET A 21 6.79 2.29 4.24
CA MET A 21 6.84 3.73 4.31
C MET A 21 5.52 4.29 3.80
N VAL A 22 4.86 5.08 4.64
CA VAL A 22 3.66 5.80 4.26
C VAL A 22 3.96 7.29 4.17
N VAL A 23 3.62 7.89 3.05
CA VAL A 23 3.73 9.32 2.81
C VAL A 23 2.36 9.86 2.45
N GLU A 24 1.96 10.94 3.10
CA GLU A 24 0.80 11.71 2.69
C GLU A 24 1.27 12.89 1.86
N VAL A 25 0.67 13.06 0.70
CA VAL A 25 0.96 14.13 -0.26
C VAL A 25 -0.30 14.97 -0.42
N TRP A 26 -0.20 16.27 -0.16
CA TRP A 26 -1.28 17.21 -0.37
C TRP A 26 -1.26 17.71 -1.80
N THR A 27 -2.44 17.71 -2.40
CA THR A 27 -2.73 18.21 -3.75
C THR A 27 -3.90 19.18 -3.68
N ASP A 28 -4.17 19.87 -4.77
CA ASP A 28 -5.39 20.66 -4.97
C ASP A 28 -6.68 19.82 -4.87
N ARG A 29 -6.58 18.49 -5.08
CA ARG A 29 -7.70 17.53 -5.02
C ARG A 29 -7.81 16.80 -3.68
N GLY A 30 -7.01 17.18 -2.69
CA GLY A 30 -6.98 16.55 -1.37
C GLY A 30 -5.69 15.78 -1.10
N VAL A 31 -5.75 14.83 -0.18
CA VAL A 31 -4.58 14.08 0.30
C VAL A 31 -4.51 12.72 -0.38
N VAL A 32 -3.38 12.47 -1.04
CA VAL A 32 -3.02 11.17 -1.59
C VAL A 32 -2.07 10.48 -0.61
N GLN A 33 -2.42 9.28 -0.18
CA GLN A 33 -1.54 8.46 0.63
C GLN A 33 -0.75 7.51 -0.27
N VAL A 34 0.57 7.61 -0.25
CA VAL A 34 1.47 6.69 -0.93
C VAL A 34 1.99 5.68 0.08
N VAL A 35 1.69 4.41 -0.14
CA VAL A 35 2.14 3.31 0.70
C VAL A 35 3.19 2.52 -0.08
N ASN A 36 4.46 2.66 0.31
CA ASN A 36 5.53 1.82 -0.19
C ASN A 36 5.73 0.64 0.77
N LEU A 37 5.30 -0.55 0.37
CA LEU A 37 5.38 -1.76 1.18
C LEU A 37 6.53 -2.64 0.70
N TYR A 38 7.40 -3.05 1.63
CA TYR A 38 8.40 -4.07 1.42
C TYR A 38 8.11 -5.26 2.36
N ASN A 39 8.06 -6.47 1.82
CA ASN A 39 7.82 -7.66 2.64
C ASN A 39 8.66 -8.82 2.10
N PRO A 40 9.94 -8.93 2.49
CA PRO A 40 10.83 -9.97 2.02
C PRO A 40 10.48 -11.30 2.70
N GLY A 41 9.55 -12.05 2.12
CA GLY A 41 9.29 -13.46 2.46
C GLY A 41 8.46 -13.72 3.73
N GLY A 42 8.02 -12.70 4.45
CA GLY A 42 7.11 -12.85 5.59
C GLY A 42 5.66 -13.11 5.17
N THR A 43 4.87 -13.77 6.01
CA THR A 43 3.41 -13.85 5.82
C THR A 43 2.80 -12.46 5.99
N LEU A 44 1.98 -12.04 5.02
CA LEU A 44 1.22 -10.80 5.14
C LEU A 44 0.09 -10.96 6.16
N ASP A 45 0.05 -10.05 7.12
CA ASP A 45 -1.08 -9.89 8.02
C ASP A 45 -2.08 -8.91 7.42
N GLY A 46 -3.27 -9.41 7.10
CA GLY A 46 -4.37 -8.61 6.55
C GLY A 46 -4.84 -7.51 7.51
N LEU A 47 -4.77 -7.71 8.83
CA LEU A 47 -5.13 -6.69 9.80
C LEU A 47 -4.13 -5.53 9.76
N ALA A 48 -2.83 -5.84 9.73
CA ALA A 48 -1.78 -4.84 9.61
C ALA A 48 -1.90 -4.02 8.31
N LEU A 49 -2.29 -4.65 7.19
CA LEU A 49 -2.56 -3.95 5.92
C LEU A 49 -3.76 -3.00 6.03
N ARG A 50 -4.88 -3.44 6.63
CA ARG A 50 -6.06 -2.58 6.84
C ARG A 50 -5.75 -1.38 7.73
N CYS A 51 -4.90 -1.54 8.74
CA CYS A 51 -4.44 -0.42 9.55
C CYS A 51 -3.70 0.65 8.72
N LEU A 52 -3.06 0.28 7.60
CA LEU A 52 -2.44 1.26 6.71
C LEU A 52 -3.49 2.15 6.05
N MET A 53 -4.67 1.62 5.73
CA MET A 53 -5.79 2.36 5.15
C MET A 53 -6.46 3.33 6.14
N SER A 54 -6.17 3.23 7.44
CA SER A 54 -6.72 4.13 8.45
C SER A 54 -6.00 5.48 8.44
N GLY A 55 -6.63 6.48 7.86
CA GLY A 55 -6.12 7.85 7.82
C GLY A 55 -6.78 8.57 6.67
N GLY A 56 -7.69 9.51 6.99
CA GLY A 56 -8.74 10.12 6.15
C GLY A 56 -8.33 10.72 4.81
N SER A 57 -7.61 9.95 4.02
CA SER A 57 -7.14 10.21 2.67
C SER A 57 -8.26 9.81 1.73
N SER A 58 -8.50 10.64 0.72
CA SER A 58 -9.49 10.35 -0.31
C SER A 58 -8.97 9.38 -1.37
N SER A 59 -7.65 9.15 -1.42
CA SER A 59 -7.01 8.29 -2.40
C SER A 59 -5.76 7.64 -1.82
N VAL A 60 -5.51 6.38 -2.19
CA VAL A 60 -4.33 5.61 -1.78
C VAL A 60 -3.63 5.05 -3.02
N LEU A 61 -2.33 5.30 -3.14
CA LEU A 61 -1.44 4.70 -4.12
C LEU A 61 -0.57 3.65 -3.42
N TRP A 62 -0.77 2.39 -3.79
CA TRP A 62 0.07 1.29 -3.33
C TRP A 62 1.24 1.08 -4.28
N VAL A 63 2.45 1.15 -3.74
CA VAL A 63 3.70 0.79 -4.42
C VAL A 63 4.32 -0.36 -3.67
N ARG A 64 4.64 -1.44 -4.37
CA ARG A 64 5.16 -2.64 -3.73
C ARG A 64 6.12 -3.36 -4.67
N ASP A 65 7.20 -3.88 -4.09
CA ASP A 65 7.95 -4.96 -4.72
C ASP A 65 7.15 -6.27 -4.52
N PHE A 66 6.39 -6.65 -5.55
CA PHE A 66 5.63 -7.90 -5.56
C PHE A 66 6.57 -9.07 -5.82
N THR A 67 7.36 -9.44 -4.81
CA THR A 67 8.00 -10.76 -4.71
C THR A 67 6.97 -11.89 -4.50
N VAL A 68 5.67 -11.56 -4.55
CA VAL A 68 4.54 -12.47 -4.38
C VAL A 68 3.80 -12.64 -5.70
N HIS A 69 3.51 -13.89 -6.03
CA HIS A 69 2.89 -14.28 -7.30
C HIS A 69 1.37 -14.14 -7.21
N SER A 70 0.76 -13.38 -8.12
CA SER A 70 -0.70 -13.37 -8.35
C SER A 70 -0.99 -13.43 -9.83
N GLU A 71 -2.05 -14.15 -10.18
CA GLU A 71 -2.62 -14.10 -11.53
C GLU A 71 -3.11 -12.70 -11.90
N LEU A 72 -3.55 -11.88 -10.92
CA LEU A 72 -4.04 -10.51 -11.13
C LEU A 72 -2.98 -9.59 -11.76
N TRP A 73 -1.71 -9.79 -11.44
CA TRP A 73 -0.58 -9.05 -12.03
C TRP A 73 0.36 -9.94 -12.85
N GLY A 74 -0.17 -11.04 -13.40
CA GLY A 74 0.48 -11.80 -14.48
C GLY A 74 1.39 -12.95 -14.05
N ALA A 75 1.28 -13.46 -12.82
CA ALA A 75 1.93 -14.71 -12.43
C ALA A 75 1.10 -15.94 -12.81
N CYS A 76 1.73 -17.11 -12.85
CA CYS A 76 1.05 -18.36 -13.22
C CYS A 76 0.16 -18.96 -12.11
N ARG A 77 0.32 -18.49 -10.87
CA ARG A 77 -0.45 -18.94 -9.69
C ARG A 77 -0.51 -17.84 -8.66
N THR A 78 -1.61 -17.78 -7.92
CA THR A 78 -1.76 -16.88 -6.76
C THR A 78 -1.27 -17.54 -5.46
N GLY A 79 -0.26 -16.95 -4.84
CA GLY A 79 0.27 -17.35 -3.53
C GLY A 79 -0.54 -16.78 -2.35
N GLY A 80 -0.37 -17.33 -1.15
CA GLY A 80 -1.15 -16.93 0.04
C GLY A 80 -1.06 -15.45 0.37
N ASN A 81 0.14 -14.87 0.31
CA ASN A 81 0.35 -13.43 0.50
C ASN A 81 -0.36 -12.56 -0.55
N SER A 82 -0.48 -13.06 -1.77
CA SER A 82 -1.20 -12.34 -2.83
C SER A 82 -2.70 -12.37 -2.57
N ARG A 83 -3.25 -13.49 -2.10
CA ARG A 83 -4.67 -13.58 -1.70
C ARG A 83 -5.02 -12.57 -0.61
N VAL A 84 -4.20 -12.47 0.44
CA VAL A 84 -4.42 -11.49 1.51
C VAL A 84 -4.47 -10.06 0.95
N PHE A 85 -3.66 -9.76 -0.06
CA PHE A 85 -3.66 -8.46 -0.72
C PHE A 85 -4.85 -8.28 -1.67
N GLU A 86 -5.20 -9.29 -2.45
CA GLU A 86 -6.40 -9.31 -3.31
C GLU A 86 -7.68 -9.10 -2.49
N ASP A 87 -7.83 -9.83 -1.37
CA ASP A 87 -8.96 -9.67 -0.44
C ASP A 87 -9.07 -8.23 0.06
N MET A 88 -7.93 -7.60 0.35
CA MET A 88 -7.88 -6.19 0.74
C MET A 88 -8.27 -5.28 -0.44
N LEU A 89 -7.76 -5.52 -1.65
CA LEU A 89 -8.15 -4.72 -2.82
C LEU A 89 -9.65 -4.82 -3.08
N ASP A 90 -10.25 -6.02 -2.94
CA ASP A 90 -11.69 -6.26 -3.06
C ASP A 90 -12.49 -5.45 -2.05
N GLU A 91 -12.12 -5.56 -0.77
CA GLU A 91 -12.82 -4.90 0.33
C GLU A 91 -12.88 -3.37 0.18
N TYR A 92 -11.81 -2.78 -0.37
CA TYR A 92 -11.73 -1.33 -0.58
C TYR A 92 -12.08 -0.88 -2.00
N GLY A 93 -12.53 -1.79 -2.88
CA GLY A 93 -12.89 -1.47 -4.27
C GLY A 93 -11.73 -0.88 -5.07
N LEU A 94 -10.51 -1.37 -4.83
CA LEU A 94 -9.27 -0.88 -5.45
C LEU A 94 -8.88 -1.63 -6.73
N TRP A 95 -9.70 -2.59 -7.16
CA TRP A 95 -9.60 -3.25 -8.45
C TRP A 95 -11.01 -3.48 -9.03
N TYR A 96 -11.12 -3.37 -10.35
CA TYR A 96 -12.36 -3.49 -11.13
C TYR A 96 -12.29 -4.69 -12.07
#